data_AF-A0A5C3KLV8-F1
#
_entry.id   AF-A0A5C3KLV8-F1
#
_cell.length_a   1.000
_cell.length_b   1.000
_cell.length_c   1.000
_cell.angle_alpha   90.00
_cell.angle_beta   90.00
_cell.angle_gamma   90.00
#
_symmetry.space_group_name_H-M   'P 1'
#
loop_
_entity.id
_entity.type
_entity.pdbx_description
1 polymer ?
#
loop_
_entity_poly.entity_id
_entity_poly.type
_entity_poly.pdbx_seq_one_letter_code
_entity_poly.pdbx_strand_id
1 'polypeptide(L)'
;MNAFYDSDKARTLVDALIAKSEQEIDGYPHLTALNIQMKDMRVSEFAEPRTFRIVNNKAPSEEVFFRIIGILCSRHCHLYCRDRMSECMGLFKGNPGTEATTEPDYKPYEGDVAIDCHARYLTDRDLSPNEKHQPFGTDVDPHSILEAIRGSKFIHSADNRVEYCVKKQVSPDKYRYESIKPEEIKEGDIVEATVAVVNIPIREDQFKMILALRAITKITDEVRKAAEVQLRQQTGKEDATITSRYPSNNASPKPLKRKRLFANQDTEDTSKKARKDNTNM
;
A
#
# COMPACT_ATOMS: atom_id res chain seq x y z
N MET A 1 -3.92 -13.72 -4.50
CA MET A 1 -4.83 -13.74 -5.68
C MET A 1 -5.58 -15.06 -5.73
N ASN A 2 -6.78 -15.11 -6.34
CA ASN A 2 -7.55 -16.36 -6.44
C ASN A 2 -7.12 -17.20 -7.67
N ALA A 3 -7.56 -18.45 -7.74
CA ALA A 3 -7.18 -19.38 -8.82
C ALA A 3 -7.67 -18.97 -10.23
N PHE A 4 -8.60 -18.02 -10.32
CA PHE A 4 -9.15 -17.49 -11.58
C PHE A 4 -8.45 -16.20 -12.03
N TYR A 5 -7.44 -15.74 -11.30
CA TYR A 5 -6.70 -14.54 -11.66
C TYR A 5 -5.82 -14.82 -12.89
N ASP A 6 -6.13 -14.12 -13.97
CA ASP A 6 -5.40 -14.23 -15.24
C ASP A 6 -4.13 -13.36 -15.17
N SER A 7 -3.05 -13.98 -14.70
CA SER A 7 -1.76 -13.32 -14.51
C SER A 7 -1.14 -12.84 -15.83
N ASP A 8 -1.35 -13.57 -16.93
CA ASP A 8 -0.78 -13.22 -18.24
C ASP A 8 -1.51 -12.02 -18.84
N LYS A 9 -2.84 -11.95 -18.69
CA LYS A 9 -3.61 -10.76 -19.05
C LYS A 9 -3.20 -9.56 -18.20
N ALA A 10 -3.01 -9.74 -16.89
CA ALA A 10 -2.55 -8.65 -16.02
C ALA A 10 -1.18 -8.12 -16.45
N ARG A 11 -0.22 -9.01 -16.75
CA ARG A 11 1.11 -8.64 -17.27
C ARG A 11 1.01 -7.86 -18.58
N THR A 12 0.22 -8.35 -19.53
CA THR A 12 0.00 -7.67 -20.81
C THR A 12 -0.57 -6.26 -20.62
N LEU A 13 -1.49 -6.07 -19.68
CA LEU A 13 -2.03 -4.76 -19.34
C LEU A 13 -0.98 -3.84 -18.69
N VAL A 14 -0.15 -4.38 -17.79
CA VAL A 14 0.96 -3.63 -17.18
C VAL A 14 1.94 -3.15 -18.26
N ASP A 15 2.34 -4.02 -19.18
CA ASP A 15 3.26 -3.65 -20.27
C ASP A 15 2.68 -2.54 -21.15
N ALA A 16 1.38 -2.65 -21.50
CA ALA A 16 0.69 -1.62 -22.26
C ALA A 16 0.61 -0.27 -21.50
N LEU A 17 0.38 -0.32 -20.19
CA LEU A 17 0.35 0.87 -19.33
C LEU A 17 1.74 1.51 -19.19
N ILE A 18 2.80 0.71 -19.07
CA ILE A 18 4.18 1.20 -19.06
C ILE A 18 4.47 1.91 -20.37
N ALA A 19 4.21 1.27 -21.51
CA ALA A 19 4.42 1.87 -22.84
C ALA A 19 3.62 3.18 -23.03
N LYS A 20 2.39 3.25 -22.50
CA LYS A 20 1.59 4.47 -22.53
C LYS A 20 2.17 5.57 -21.63
N SER A 21 2.65 5.21 -20.44
CA SER A 21 3.22 6.16 -19.48
C SER A 21 4.45 6.89 -20.02
N GLU A 22 5.21 6.27 -20.92
CA GLU A 22 6.35 6.93 -21.59
C GLU A 22 5.93 8.11 -22.47
N GLN A 23 4.67 8.15 -22.89
CA GLN A 23 4.11 9.21 -23.73
C GLN A 23 3.43 10.31 -22.90
N GLU A 24 3.18 10.08 -21.61
CA GLU A 24 2.55 11.03 -20.72
C GLU A 24 3.60 12.03 -20.16
N ILE A 25 3.50 13.31 -20.55
CA ILE A 25 4.33 14.39 -20.01
C ILE A 25 3.66 14.94 -18.74
N ASP A 26 3.73 14.19 -17.64
CA ASP A 26 3.04 14.53 -16.39
C ASP A 26 3.96 15.18 -15.33
N GLY A 27 5.29 15.19 -15.54
CA GLY A 27 6.24 15.93 -14.70
C GLY A 27 6.99 15.07 -13.67
N TYR A 28 6.53 13.87 -13.35
CA TYR A 28 7.27 12.89 -12.54
C TYR A 28 7.91 11.79 -13.40
N PRO A 29 9.21 11.44 -13.19
CA PRO A 29 9.84 10.35 -13.89
C PRO A 29 9.19 9.01 -13.55
N HIS A 30 8.89 8.21 -14.57
CA HIS A 30 8.49 6.82 -14.38
C HIS A 30 9.76 5.97 -14.28
N LEU A 31 9.94 5.26 -13.16
CA LEU A 31 11.05 4.31 -12.98
C LEU A 31 10.97 3.15 -13.96
N THR A 32 9.78 2.88 -14.49
CA THR A 32 9.51 1.89 -15.54
C THR A 32 9.72 2.41 -16.95
N ALA A 33 9.88 3.73 -17.16
CA ALA A 33 10.09 4.32 -18.48
C ALA A 33 11.57 4.36 -18.87
N LEU A 34 11.84 4.25 -20.17
CA LEU A 34 13.19 4.24 -20.74
C LEU A 34 13.95 5.58 -20.62
N ASN A 35 13.25 6.69 -20.34
CA ASN A 35 13.78 8.05 -20.48
C ASN A 35 13.96 8.83 -19.15
N ILE A 36 14.46 8.19 -18.10
CA ILE A 36 14.81 8.91 -16.87
C ILE A 36 16.10 9.70 -17.11
N GLN A 37 16.02 11.03 -17.09
CA GLN A 37 17.20 11.90 -17.23
C GLN A 37 17.92 12.03 -15.87
N MET A 38 18.66 10.99 -15.47
CA MET A 38 19.45 10.99 -14.22
C MET A 38 20.47 12.13 -14.13
N LYS A 39 20.90 12.69 -15.27
CA LYS A 39 21.80 13.85 -15.34
C LYS A 39 21.26 15.11 -14.65
N ASP A 40 19.94 15.23 -14.53
CA ASP A 40 19.27 16.37 -13.90
C ASP A 40 18.98 16.11 -12.42
N MET A 41 19.52 15.02 -11.86
CA MET A 41 19.31 14.60 -10.48
C MET A 41 20.64 14.54 -9.74
N ARG A 42 20.59 14.72 -8.42
CA ARG A 42 21.72 14.49 -7.51
C ARG A 42 21.23 13.96 -6.18
N VAL A 43 22.16 13.50 -5.36
CA VAL A 43 21.88 13.11 -3.99
C VAL A 43 22.10 14.31 -3.06
N SER A 44 21.20 14.50 -2.10
CA SER A 44 21.34 15.50 -1.03
C SER A 44 21.08 14.84 0.32
N GLU A 45 21.80 15.30 1.35
CA GLU A 45 21.58 14.91 2.73
C GLU A 45 20.45 15.75 3.36
N PHE A 46 19.64 15.11 4.18
CA PHE A 46 18.56 15.69 4.97
C PHE A 46 18.78 15.27 6.42
N ALA A 47 18.64 16.20 7.38
CA ALA A 47 19.06 15.96 8.77
C ALA A 47 17.99 15.30 9.66
N GLU A 48 16.70 15.47 9.36
CA GLU A 48 15.59 15.10 10.26
C GLU A 48 14.53 14.26 9.54
N PRO A 49 14.62 12.90 9.54
CA PRO A 49 15.74 12.10 10.02
C PRO A 49 16.94 12.12 9.05
N ARG A 50 18.15 11.81 9.57
CA ARG A 50 19.36 11.74 8.74
C ARG A 50 19.18 10.74 7.60
N THR A 51 19.04 11.25 6.37
CA THR A 51 18.77 10.47 5.17
C THR A 51 19.41 11.12 3.96
N PHE A 52 19.70 10.32 2.93
CA PHE A 52 20.14 10.83 1.63
C PHE A 52 19.05 10.55 0.60
N ARG A 53 18.70 11.57 -0.18
CA ARG A 53 17.56 11.52 -1.10
C ARG A 53 17.95 12.06 -2.46
N ILE A 54 17.28 11.57 -3.49
CA ILE A 54 17.44 12.07 -4.85
C ILE A 54 16.63 13.36 -4.97
N VAL A 55 17.28 14.45 -5.39
CA VAL A 55 16.68 15.77 -5.59
C VAL A 55 16.93 16.27 -7.00
N ASN A 56 16.11 17.22 -7.45
CA ASN A 56 16.27 17.86 -8.75
C ASN A 56 17.42 18.87 -8.71
N ASN A 57 18.31 18.86 -9.72
CA ASN A 57 19.41 19.82 -9.83
C ASN A 57 18.92 21.27 -9.96
N LYS A 58 17.76 21.48 -10.58
CA LYS A 58 17.13 22.80 -10.77
C LYS A 58 16.38 23.27 -9.51
N ALA A 59 15.91 22.34 -8.70
CA ALA A 59 15.18 22.60 -7.45
C ALA A 59 15.71 21.69 -6.33
N PRO A 60 16.86 22.02 -5.71
CA PRO A 60 17.50 21.14 -4.74
C PRO A 60 16.70 20.87 -3.46
N SER A 61 15.68 21.68 -3.19
CA SER A 61 14.75 21.49 -2.08
C SER A 61 13.61 20.53 -2.42
N GLU A 62 13.51 20.07 -3.67
CA GLU A 62 12.45 19.19 -4.14
C GLU A 62 12.98 17.76 -4.31
N GLU A 63 12.41 16.86 -3.52
CA GLU A 63 12.64 15.42 -3.64
C GLU A 63 12.06 14.89 -4.96
N VAL A 64 12.82 14.04 -5.65
CA VAL A 64 12.35 13.38 -6.87
C VAL A 64 11.57 12.13 -6.47
N PHE A 65 10.31 12.09 -6.89
CA PHE A 65 9.50 10.88 -6.81
C PHE A 65 9.49 10.13 -8.12
N PHE A 66 9.42 8.82 -8.00
CA PHE A 66 9.39 7.93 -9.13
C PHE A 66 8.10 7.12 -9.14
N ARG A 67 7.54 6.92 -10.32
CA ARG A 67 6.35 6.11 -10.51
C ARG A 67 6.68 4.72 -11.01
N ILE A 68 6.00 3.73 -10.48
CA ILE A 68 6.20 2.33 -10.82
C ILE A 68 4.84 1.66 -11.00
N ILE A 69 4.57 1.14 -12.19
CA ILE A 69 3.31 0.45 -12.51
C ILE A 69 3.48 -1.04 -12.25
N GLY A 70 2.53 -1.65 -11.57
CA GLY A 70 2.58 -3.06 -11.23
C GLY A 70 1.28 -3.64 -10.69
N ILE A 71 1.32 -4.93 -10.36
CA ILE A 71 0.19 -5.66 -9.77
C ILE A 71 0.38 -5.66 -8.24
N LEU A 72 -0.65 -5.21 -7.51
CA LEU A 72 -0.63 -5.24 -6.06
C LEU A 72 -0.84 -6.69 -5.57
N CYS A 73 0.08 -7.22 -4.76
CA CYS A 73 -0.08 -8.54 -4.15
C CYS A 73 -0.01 -8.48 -2.62
N SER A 74 -0.46 -9.55 -1.96
CA SER A 74 -0.70 -9.63 -0.50
C SER A 74 0.45 -9.20 0.41
N ARG A 75 1.68 -9.19 -0.13
CA ARG A 75 2.88 -8.87 0.64
C ARG A 75 3.83 -7.90 -0.06
N HIS A 76 3.73 -7.73 -1.38
CA HIS A 76 4.70 -6.94 -2.16
C HIS A 76 4.00 -6.30 -3.39
N CYS A 77 4.71 -5.44 -4.12
CA CYS A 77 4.25 -4.97 -5.41
C CYS A 77 5.12 -5.63 -6.50
N HIS A 78 4.49 -6.27 -7.49
CA HIS A 78 5.22 -6.80 -8.65
C HIS A 78 5.62 -5.64 -9.55
N LEU A 79 6.88 -5.26 -9.48
CA LEU A 79 7.36 -4.07 -10.18
C LEU A 79 8.60 -4.42 -11.01
N TYR A 80 8.47 -4.29 -12.32
CA TYR A 80 9.52 -4.55 -13.30
C TYR A 80 10.45 -3.33 -13.38
N CYS A 81 11.39 -3.16 -12.43
CA CYS A 81 12.34 -2.04 -12.51
C CYS A 81 13.75 -2.32 -11.95
N ARG A 82 14.17 -3.60 -11.86
CA ARG A 82 15.49 -3.99 -11.33
C ARG A 82 16.64 -3.23 -12.01
N ASP A 83 16.64 -3.18 -13.34
CA ASP A 83 17.74 -2.57 -14.09
C ASP A 83 17.85 -1.06 -13.83
N ARG A 84 16.74 -0.36 -13.62
CA ARG A 84 16.73 1.09 -13.36
C ARG A 84 17.03 1.44 -11.92
N MET A 85 16.74 0.53 -10.98
CA MET A 85 17.19 0.68 -9.60
C MET A 85 18.72 0.73 -9.52
N SER A 86 19.43 0.05 -10.43
CA SER A 86 20.89 0.11 -10.50
C SER A 86 21.42 1.51 -10.86
N GLU A 87 20.65 2.30 -11.63
CA GLU A 87 21.02 3.68 -11.96
C GLU A 87 20.87 4.61 -10.75
N CYS A 88 19.74 4.50 -10.03
CA CYS A 88 19.58 5.17 -8.74
C CYS A 88 20.72 4.75 -7.80
N MET A 89 21.14 3.49 -7.86
CA MET A 89 22.24 2.99 -7.05
C MET A 89 23.58 3.61 -7.43
N GLY A 90 23.82 3.81 -8.73
CA GLY A 90 24.98 4.56 -9.21
C GLY A 90 25.06 5.97 -8.63
N LEU A 91 23.92 6.68 -8.54
CA LEU A 91 23.88 8.04 -7.98
C LEU A 91 24.29 8.08 -6.51
N PHE A 92 23.81 7.16 -5.67
CA PHE A 92 24.21 7.12 -4.26
C PHE A 92 25.66 6.68 -4.08
N LYS A 93 26.11 5.64 -4.79
CA LYS A 93 27.51 5.20 -4.68
C LYS A 93 28.51 6.25 -5.17
N GLY A 94 28.10 7.10 -6.11
CA GLY A 94 28.90 8.24 -6.59
C GLY A 94 28.86 9.46 -5.68
N ASN A 95 27.97 9.51 -4.68
CA ASN A 95 27.87 10.63 -3.75
C ASN A 95 28.76 10.40 -2.52
N PRO A 96 29.60 11.38 -2.13
CA PRO A 96 30.46 11.26 -0.96
C PRO A 96 29.69 10.94 0.32
N GLY A 97 30.18 9.98 1.09
CA GLY A 97 29.55 9.53 2.32
C GLY A 97 28.39 8.56 2.12
N THR A 98 28.13 8.07 0.90
CA THR A 98 27.15 7.00 0.62
C THR A 98 27.74 5.88 -0.24
N GLU A 99 29.06 5.69 -0.22
CA GLU A 99 29.79 4.73 -1.05
C GLU A 99 29.43 3.27 -0.68
N ALA A 100 29.31 2.98 0.62
CA ALA A 100 28.94 1.65 1.13
C ALA A 100 27.42 1.46 1.23
N THR A 101 26.70 1.84 0.17
CA THR A 101 25.26 1.61 0.09
C THR A 101 24.93 0.21 -0.42
N THR A 102 24.03 -0.47 0.29
CA THR A 102 23.47 -1.76 -0.12
C THR A 102 22.19 -1.58 -0.95
N GLU A 103 21.99 -2.47 -1.91
CA GLU A 103 20.78 -2.54 -2.73
C GLU A 103 19.52 -2.78 -1.89
N PRO A 104 18.33 -2.41 -2.41
CA PRO A 104 17.07 -2.76 -1.78
C PRO A 104 16.83 -4.28 -1.79
N ASP A 105 16.04 -4.76 -0.86
CA ASP A 105 15.73 -6.18 -0.76
C ASP A 105 14.80 -6.60 -1.91
N TYR A 106 15.29 -7.47 -2.79
CA TYR A 106 14.47 -8.13 -3.81
C TYR A 106 13.96 -9.46 -3.28
N LYS A 107 12.64 -9.68 -3.35
CA LYS A 107 12.03 -10.94 -2.90
C LYS A 107 11.34 -11.62 -4.08
N PRO A 108 11.55 -12.94 -4.27
CA PRO A 108 10.76 -13.67 -5.23
C PRO A 108 9.32 -13.75 -4.72
N TYR A 109 8.36 -13.44 -5.58
CA TYR A 109 6.95 -13.65 -5.32
C TYR A 109 6.33 -14.28 -6.56
N GLU A 110 5.68 -15.43 -6.38
CA GLU A 110 5.05 -16.21 -7.46
C GLU A 110 5.97 -16.49 -8.67
N GLY A 111 7.29 -16.60 -8.42
CA GLY A 111 8.31 -16.87 -9.45
C GLY A 111 8.92 -15.61 -10.07
N ASP A 112 8.38 -14.43 -9.78
CA ASP A 112 8.87 -13.15 -10.29
C ASP A 112 9.66 -12.38 -9.24
N VAL A 113 10.50 -11.44 -9.69
CA VAL A 113 11.19 -10.48 -8.81
C VAL A 113 10.19 -9.40 -8.41
N ALA A 114 9.88 -9.29 -7.12
CA ALA A 114 9.05 -8.23 -6.57
C ALA A 114 9.90 -7.20 -5.81
N ILE A 115 9.38 -5.98 -5.77
CA ILE A 115 9.99 -4.87 -5.07
C ILE A 115 9.15 -4.54 -3.85
N ASP A 116 9.83 -4.35 -2.73
CA ASP A 116 9.24 -3.95 -1.48
C ASP A 116 9.31 -2.43 -1.35
N CYS A 117 8.14 -1.79 -1.29
CA CYS A 117 8.00 -0.38 -0.98
C CYS A 117 7.03 -0.22 0.18
N HIS A 118 7.39 0.59 1.16
CA HIS A 118 6.62 0.74 2.39
C HIS A 118 6.69 2.16 2.93
N ALA A 119 5.71 2.52 3.73
CA ALA A 119 5.71 3.73 4.53
C ALA A 119 5.53 3.34 6.00
N ARG A 120 6.32 3.94 6.88
CA ARG A 120 6.13 3.81 8.32
C ARG A 120 5.03 4.78 8.74
N TYR A 121 4.10 4.34 9.58
CA TYR A 121 3.11 5.25 10.16
C TYR A 121 3.72 6.28 11.11
N LEU A 122 4.82 5.92 11.77
CA LEU A 122 5.42 6.71 12.82
C LEU A 122 6.94 6.75 12.66
N THR A 123 7.51 7.90 13.00
CA THR A 123 8.95 8.15 13.14
C THR A 123 9.25 8.47 14.61
N ASP A 124 10.44 8.12 15.09
CA ASP A 124 10.87 8.48 16.44
C ASP A 124 11.03 10.01 16.55
N ARG A 125 10.52 10.61 17.62
CA ARG A 125 10.57 12.05 17.85
C ARG A 125 12.01 12.55 17.96
N ASP A 126 12.92 11.73 18.47
CA ASP A 126 14.32 12.10 18.62
C ASP A 126 15.03 12.25 17.27
N LEU A 127 14.52 11.58 16.23
CA LEU A 127 15.05 11.69 14.86
C LEU A 127 14.50 12.89 14.10
N SER A 128 13.33 13.40 14.50
CA SER A 128 12.65 14.55 13.87
C SER A 128 12.06 15.48 14.93
N PRO A 129 12.92 16.13 15.76
CA PRO A 129 12.48 16.89 16.93
C PRO A 129 11.71 18.17 16.57
N ASN A 130 11.96 18.74 15.39
CA ASN A 130 11.35 20.00 14.96
C ASN A 130 10.13 19.80 14.07
N GLU A 131 9.87 18.57 13.60
CA GLU A 131 8.71 18.29 12.77
C GLU A 131 7.41 18.41 13.57
N LYS A 132 6.37 18.91 12.87
CA LYS A 132 5.02 18.99 13.41
C LYS A 132 4.28 17.68 13.17
N HIS A 133 3.62 17.21 14.21
CA HIS A 133 2.74 16.06 14.09
C HIS A 133 1.53 16.40 13.23
N GLN A 134 1.25 15.53 12.26
CA GLN A 134 0.05 15.52 11.46
C GLN A 134 -0.88 14.43 11.99
N PRO A 135 -2.16 14.71 12.25
CA PRO A 135 -3.09 13.69 12.71
C PRO A 135 -3.35 12.66 11.60
N PHE A 136 -3.58 11.41 11.99
CA PHE A 136 -4.03 10.39 11.05
C PHE A 136 -5.42 10.71 10.51
N GLY A 137 -5.65 10.43 9.22
CA GLY A 137 -6.99 10.46 8.65
C GLY A 137 -7.84 9.32 9.21
N THR A 138 -9.15 9.54 9.32
CA THR A 138 -10.11 8.52 9.79
C THR A 138 -10.12 7.26 8.94
N ASP A 139 -9.71 7.35 7.67
CA ASP A 139 -9.61 6.21 6.77
C ASP A 139 -8.37 5.34 7.03
N VAL A 140 -7.39 5.86 7.77
CA VAL A 140 -6.14 5.16 8.12
C VAL A 140 -6.17 4.71 9.57
N ASP A 141 -6.72 5.54 10.47
CA ASP A 141 -6.85 5.24 11.89
C ASP A 141 -8.28 5.45 12.42
N PRO A 142 -9.26 4.63 11.97
CA PRO A 142 -10.67 4.79 12.31
C PRO A 142 -10.98 4.63 13.81
N HIS A 143 -10.07 4.03 14.56
CA HIS A 143 -10.21 3.76 15.99
C HIS A 143 -9.22 4.53 16.85
N SER A 144 -8.45 5.47 16.26
CA SER A 144 -7.45 6.28 16.96
C SER A 144 -6.39 5.44 17.70
N ILE A 145 -6.11 4.22 17.21
CA ILE A 145 -5.13 3.30 17.79
C ILE A 145 -3.72 3.77 17.49
N LEU A 146 -3.44 4.20 16.25
CA LEU A 146 -2.13 4.72 15.87
C LEU A 146 -1.84 6.04 16.60
N GLU A 147 -2.87 6.88 16.74
CA GLU A 147 -2.78 8.11 17.52
C GLU A 147 -2.52 7.84 19.01
N ALA A 148 -3.15 6.81 19.58
CA ALA A 148 -2.89 6.41 20.96
C ALA A 148 -1.46 5.85 21.15
N ILE A 149 -0.97 5.04 20.20
CA ILE A 149 0.39 4.44 20.24
C ILE A 149 1.47 5.50 20.09
N ARG A 150 1.21 6.58 19.33
CA ARG A 150 2.16 7.69 19.12
C ARG A 150 2.74 8.22 20.43
N GLY A 151 1.87 8.45 21.42
CA GLY A 151 2.24 9.04 22.71
C GLY A 151 3.05 10.33 22.54
N SER A 152 4.12 10.51 23.32
CA SER A 152 5.09 11.60 23.16
C SER A 152 6.36 11.19 22.42
N LYS A 153 6.56 9.88 22.20
CA LYS A 153 7.82 9.31 21.66
C LYS A 153 7.87 9.29 20.15
N PHE A 154 6.72 9.28 19.48
CA PHE A 154 6.65 9.19 18.04
C PHE A 154 5.95 10.40 17.42
N ILE A 155 6.19 10.58 16.14
CA ILE A 155 5.55 11.57 15.29
C ILE A 155 5.07 10.92 13.98
N HIS A 156 3.87 11.30 13.54
CA HIS A 156 3.44 11.15 12.15
C HIS A 156 3.70 12.47 11.43
N SER A 157 4.60 12.48 10.45
CA SER A 157 4.92 13.65 9.64
C SER A 157 4.51 13.47 8.18
N ALA A 158 4.77 14.49 7.34
CA ALA A 158 4.49 14.41 5.90
C ALA A 158 5.16 13.18 5.27
N ASP A 159 6.32 12.79 5.80
CA ASP A 159 7.08 11.66 5.31
C ASP A 159 6.43 10.30 5.58
N ASN A 160 5.55 10.24 6.57
CA ASN A 160 4.83 9.02 6.94
C ASN A 160 3.50 8.87 6.18
N ARG A 161 3.06 9.92 5.47
CA ARG A 161 1.76 9.94 4.81
C ARG A 161 1.83 9.27 3.44
N VAL A 162 0.84 8.42 3.16
CA VAL A 162 0.62 7.81 1.85
C VAL A 162 -0.69 8.32 1.27
N GLU A 163 -0.65 8.78 0.02
CA GLU A 163 -1.84 9.16 -0.73
C GLU A 163 -2.46 7.97 -1.45
N TYR A 164 -3.79 7.86 -1.42
CA TYR A 164 -4.52 6.80 -2.09
C TYR A 164 -5.44 7.41 -3.12
N CYS A 165 -5.22 7.08 -4.39
CA CYS A 165 -5.90 7.72 -5.51
C CYS A 165 -6.46 6.68 -6.49
N VAL A 166 -7.40 7.10 -7.33
CA VAL A 166 -7.81 6.38 -8.53
C VAL A 166 -7.60 7.25 -9.76
N LYS A 167 -7.01 6.69 -10.82
CA LYS A 167 -6.87 7.36 -12.13
C LYS A 167 -8.16 7.16 -12.92
N LYS A 168 -8.93 8.22 -13.12
CA LYS A 168 -10.17 8.22 -13.93
C LYS A 168 -9.93 8.90 -15.27
N GLN A 169 -10.37 8.26 -16.34
CA GLN A 169 -10.36 8.86 -17.67
C GLN A 169 -11.54 9.84 -17.80
N VAL A 170 -11.24 11.10 -18.06
CA VAL A 170 -12.25 12.17 -18.28
C VAL A 170 -12.50 12.36 -19.77
N SER A 171 -11.46 12.24 -20.60
CA SER A 171 -11.53 12.23 -22.06
C SER A 171 -10.41 11.32 -22.63
N PRO A 172 -10.37 11.02 -23.94
CA PRO A 172 -9.39 10.11 -24.53
C PRO A 172 -7.93 10.39 -24.09
N ASP A 173 -7.57 11.68 -23.98
CA ASP A 173 -6.21 12.12 -23.64
C ASP A 173 -6.11 12.80 -22.26
N LYS A 174 -7.18 12.79 -21.46
CA LYS A 174 -7.20 13.47 -20.16
C LYS A 174 -7.62 12.54 -19.03
N TYR A 175 -6.74 12.47 -18.03
CA TYR A 175 -6.98 11.76 -16.79
C TYR A 175 -7.16 12.73 -15.62
N ARG A 176 -7.91 12.29 -14.61
CA ARG A 176 -8.04 12.94 -13.31
C ARG A 176 -7.73 11.94 -12.22
N TYR A 177 -7.02 12.40 -11.20
CA TYR A 177 -6.81 11.64 -9.97
C TYR A 177 -7.84 12.07 -8.94
N GLU A 178 -8.48 11.09 -8.31
CA GLU A 178 -9.43 11.31 -7.22
C GLU A 178 -8.99 10.53 -5.99
N SER A 179 -9.03 11.17 -4.82
CA SER A 179 -8.72 10.54 -3.54
C SER A 179 -9.72 9.42 -3.25
N ILE A 180 -9.23 8.27 -2.80
CA ILE A 180 -10.03 7.10 -2.43
C ILE A 180 -9.58 6.57 -1.06
N LYS A 181 -10.39 5.71 -0.46
CA LYS A 181 -9.99 5.03 0.78
C LYS A 181 -8.99 3.91 0.49
N PRO A 182 -8.06 3.61 1.40
CA PRO A 182 -7.14 2.48 1.23
C PRO A 182 -7.88 1.15 0.98
N GLU A 183 -9.04 0.95 1.61
CA GLU A 183 -9.90 -0.24 1.48
C GLU A 183 -10.43 -0.48 0.06
N GLU A 184 -10.42 0.55 -0.79
CA GLU A 184 -10.86 0.44 -2.18
C GLU A 184 -9.80 -0.13 -3.12
N ILE A 185 -8.56 -0.32 -2.63
CA ILE A 185 -7.47 -0.95 -3.36
C ILE A 185 -7.27 -2.36 -2.79
N LYS A 186 -7.26 -3.37 -3.66
CA LYS A 186 -7.22 -4.78 -3.28
C LYS A 186 -6.14 -5.55 -4.02
N GLU A 187 -5.75 -6.67 -3.44
CA GLU A 187 -4.84 -7.61 -4.10
C GLU A 187 -5.37 -8.02 -5.48
N GLY A 188 -4.50 -7.93 -6.49
CA GLY A 188 -4.81 -8.16 -7.89
C GLY A 188 -5.23 -6.91 -8.66
N ASP A 189 -5.40 -5.76 -8.00
CA ASP A 189 -5.52 -4.47 -8.70
C ASP A 189 -4.20 -4.10 -9.36
N ILE A 190 -4.29 -3.48 -10.54
CA ILE A 190 -3.15 -2.85 -11.19
C ILE A 190 -3.04 -1.43 -10.67
N VAL A 191 -1.89 -1.11 -10.10
CA VAL A 191 -1.61 0.14 -9.40
C VAL A 191 -0.36 0.80 -9.95
N GLU A 192 -0.29 2.11 -9.77
CA GLU A 192 0.92 2.90 -9.90
C GLU A 192 1.36 3.32 -8.49
N ALA A 193 2.52 2.85 -8.07
CA ALA A 193 3.15 3.25 -6.83
C ALA A 193 4.08 4.44 -7.08
N THR A 194 3.87 5.53 -6.36
CA THR A 194 4.79 6.67 -6.30
C THR A 194 5.72 6.45 -5.12
N VAL A 195 7.02 6.38 -5.37
CA VAL A 195 8.05 6.12 -4.35
C VAL A 195 9.14 7.18 -4.35
N ALA A 196 9.68 7.45 -3.18
CA ALA A 196 10.97 8.10 -3.03
C ALA A 196 12.06 7.03 -2.86
N VAL A 197 13.18 7.19 -3.56
CA VAL A 197 14.37 6.35 -3.34
C VAL A 197 15.20 7.04 -2.26
N VAL A 198 15.28 6.42 -1.09
CA VAL A 198 15.90 6.99 0.10
C VAL A 198 17.01 6.09 0.58
N ASN A 199 18.13 6.67 0.96
CA ASN A 199 19.24 5.97 1.57
C ASN A 199 19.31 6.30 3.07
N ILE A 200 19.20 5.28 3.91
CA ILE A 200 19.17 5.42 5.37
C ILE A 200 20.46 4.88 5.99
N PRO A 201 21.05 5.56 6.98
CA PRO A 201 22.19 5.03 7.73
C PRO A 201 21.74 3.82 8.57
N ILE A 202 22.50 2.74 8.55
CA ILE A 202 22.25 1.54 9.37
C ILE A 202 23.26 1.45 10.51
N ARG A 203 24.55 1.51 10.16
CA ARG A 203 25.73 1.41 11.03
C ARG A 203 26.85 2.22 10.40
N GLU A 204 27.88 2.57 11.17
CA GLU A 204 29.07 3.34 10.74
C GLU A 204 29.36 3.28 9.23
N ASP A 205 29.09 4.38 8.53
CA ASP A 205 29.24 4.60 7.08
C ASP A 205 28.58 3.56 6.14
N GLN A 206 27.70 2.70 6.66
CA GLN A 206 26.87 1.76 5.91
C GLN A 206 25.45 2.28 5.75
N PHE A 207 24.98 2.26 4.50
CA PHE A 207 23.68 2.79 4.13
C PHE A 207 22.83 1.73 3.44
N LYS A 208 21.51 1.80 3.67
CA LYS A 208 20.53 0.96 2.97
C LYS A 208 19.68 1.82 2.06
N MET A 209 19.65 1.48 0.79
CA MET A 209 18.62 1.98 -0.11
C MET A 209 17.28 1.33 0.22
N ILE A 210 16.26 2.15 0.42
CA ILE A 210 14.87 1.75 0.60
C ILE A 210 13.96 2.54 -0.34
N LEU A 211 12.78 1.98 -0.62
CA LEU A 211 11.73 2.66 -1.35
C LEU A 211 10.64 3.11 -0.39
N ALA A 212 10.63 4.40 -0.09
CA ALA A 212 9.61 5.01 0.73
C ALA A 212 8.36 5.27 -0.11
N LEU A 213 7.26 4.60 0.22
CA LEU A 213 6.00 4.75 -0.48
C LEU A 213 5.37 6.13 -0.18
N ARG A 214 4.97 6.85 -1.23
CA ARG A 214 4.35 8.19 -1.14
C ARG A 214 2.89 8.18 -1.60
N ALA A 215 2.58 7.41 -2.64
CA ALA A 215 1.21 7.25 -3.10
C ALA A 215 0.97 5.88 -3.73
N ILE A 216 -0.27 5.41 -3.67
CA ILE A 216 -0.78 4.31 -4.47
C ILE A 216 -1.96 4.83 -5.28
N THR A 217 -1.82 4.77 -6.60
CA THR A 217 -2.90 5.09 -7.52
C THR A 217 -3.45 3.82 -8.14
N LYS A 218 -4.72 3.51 -7.91
CA LYS A 218 -5.44 2.46 -8.62
C LYS A 218 -5.65 2.87 -10.07
N ILE A 219 -5.14 2.06 -11.01
CA ILE A 219 -5.27 2.28 -12.45
C ILE A 219 -6.47 1.50 -12.98
N THR A 220 -6.51 0.19 -12.71
CA THR A 220 -7.63 -0.67 -13.10
C THR A 220 -7.78 -1.86 -12.16
N ASP A 221 -9.01 -2.34 -12.01
CA ASP A 221 -9.37 -3.51 -11.23
C ASP A 221 -10.05 -4.60 -12.06
N GLU A 222 -9.97 -4.49 -13.39
CA GLU A 222 -10.67 -5.36 -14.34
C GLU A 222 -10.31 -6.84 -14.19
N VAL A 223 -9.01 -7.16 -14.07
CA VAL A 223 -8.56 -8.55 -13.95
C VAL A 223 -9.05 -9.17 -12.65
N ARG A 224 -8.90 -8.45 -11.53
CA ARG A 224 -9.41 -8.90 -10.23
C ARG A 224 -10.91 -9.11 -10.26
N LYS A 225 -11.68 -8.13 -10.75
CA LYS A 225 -13.16 -8.23 -10.81
C LYS A 225 -13.61 -9.39 -11.69
N ALA A 226 -12.96 -9.61 -12.83
CA ALA A 226 -13.27 -10.75 -13.70
C ALA A 226 -13.05 -12.09 -12.97
N ALA A 227 -11.93 -12.23 -12.25
CA ALA A 227 -11.63 -13.41 -11.45
C ALA A 227 -12.65 -13.62 -10.30
N GLU A 228 -13.06 -12.56 -9.62
CA GLU A 228 -14.10 -12.61 -8.57
C GLU A 228 -15.47 -13.06 -9.13
N VAL A 229 -15.84 -12.60 -10.33
CA VAL A 229 -17.08 -13.02 -11.00
C VAL A 229 -17.03 -14.52 -11.33
N GLN A 230 -15.91 -15.02 -11.85
CA GLN A 230 -15.75 -16.44 -12.16
C GLN A 230 -15.84 -17.31 -10.90
N LEU A 231 -15.19 -16.90 -9.81
CA LEU A 231 -15.28 -17.58 -8.52
C LEU A 231 -16.72 -17.65 -7.99
N ARG A 232 -17.47 -16.55 -8.09
CA ARG A 232 -18.89 -16.50 -7.70
C ARG A 232 -19.76 -17.42 -8.55
N GLN A 233 -19.47 -17.52 -9.85
CA GLN A 233 -20.21 -18.41 -10.75
C GLN A 233 -19.93 -19.88 -10.44
N GLN A 234 -18.72 -20.25 -10.04
CA GLN A 234 -18.41 -21.62 -9.65
C GLN A 234 -19.03 -21.99 -8.30
N THR A 235 -18.84 -21.15 -7.28
CA THR A 235 -19.44 -21.38 -5.95
C THR A 235 -20.96 -21.37 -5.99
N GLY A 236 -21.59 -20.48 -6.76
CA GLY A 236 -23.04 -20.49 -6.97
C GLY A 236 -23.57 -21.70 -7.74
N LYS A 237 -22.75 -22.29 -8.64
CA LYS A 237 -23.08 -23.56 -9.31
C LYS A 237 -22.91 -24.75 -8.38
N GLU A 238 -21.91 -24.75 -7.49
CA GLU A 238 -21.71 -25.82 -6.50
C GLU A 238 -22.87 -25.86 -5.48
N ASP A 239 -23.33 -24.71 -4.98
CA ASP A 239 -24.49 -24.63 -4.09
C ASP A 239 -25.79 -25.08 -4.77
N ALA A 240 -25.98 -24.77 -6.06
CA ALA A 240 -27.11 -25.24 -6.85
C ALA A 240 -27.04 -26.75 -7.17
N THR A 241 -25.83 -27.31 -7.31
CA THR A 241 -25.63 -28.73 -7.60
C THR A 241 -25.79 -29.60 -6.34
N ILE A 242 -25.44 -29.07 -5.16
CA ILE A 242 -25.65 -29.73 -3.86
C ILE A 242 -27.15 -29.78 -3.50
N THR A 243 -27.91 -28.71 -3.79
CA THR A 243 -29.38 -28.67 -3.55
C THR A 243 -30.17 -29.58 -4.50
N SER A 244 -29.62 -29.98 -5.66
CA SER A 244 -30.27 -30.89 -6.61
C SER A 244 -30.16 -32.38 -6.23
N ARG A 245 -29.31 -32.77 -5.27
CA ARG A 245 -29.07 -34.19 -4.92
C ARG A 245 -29.84 -34.69 -3.70
N TYR A 246 -30.62 -33.84 -3.05
CA TYR A 246 -31.44 -34.24 -1.89
C TYR A 246 -32.92 -33.94 -2.16
N PRO A 247 -33.82 -34.95 -2.05
CA PRO A 247 -35.24 -34.68 -2.05
C PRO A 247 -35.60 -33.75 -0.89
N SER A 248 -36.43 -32.75 -1.19
CA SER A 248 -36.98 -31.79 -0.24
C SER A 248 -37.58 -32.50 0.97
N ASN A 249 -36.87 -32.44 2.10
CA ASN A 249 -37.46 -32.63 3.41
C ASN A 249 -37.30 -31.33 4.17
N ASN A 250 -38.44 -30.70 4.48
CA ASN A 250 -38.57 -29.51 5.31
C ASN A 250 -37.91 -29.70 6.67
N ALA A 251 -36.64 -29.33 6.78
CA ALA A 251 -35.98 -29.04 8.04
C ALA A 251 -34.91 -27.98 7.78
N SER A 252 -35.21 -26.73 8.12
CA SER A 252 -34.23 -25.64 8.06
C SER A 252 -33.08 -25.96 9.02
N PRO A 253 -31.81 -25.98 8.55
CA PRO A 253 -30.67 -26.09 9.45
C PRO A 253 -30.63 -24.83 10.31
N LYS A 254 -30.72 -24.99 11.64
CA LYS A 254 -30.51 -23.88 12.56
C LYS A 254 -29.07 -23.38 12.38
N PRO A 255 -28.84 -22.08 12.12
CA PRO A 255 -27.48 -21.56 11.96
C PRO A 255 -26.69 -21.76 13.25
N LEU A 256 -25.51 -22.34 13.13
CA LEU A 256 -24.51 -22.41 14.19
C LEU A 256 -24.11 -20.99 14.57
N LYS A 257 -24.64 -20.49 15.70
CA LYS A 257 -24.19 -19.24 16.31
C LYS A 257 -22.74 -19.40 16.74
N ARG A 258 -21.79 -18.90 15.94
CA ARG A 258 -20.40 -18.72 16.40
C ARG A 258 -20.40 -17.71 17.54
N LYS A 259 -19.82 -18.10 18.67
CA LYS A 259 -19.53 -17.21 19.80
C LYS A 259 -18.56 -16.13 19.30
N ARG A 260 -18.92 -14.85 19.42
CA ARG A 260 -17.97 -13.74 19.24
C ARG A 260 -16.90 -13.88 20.32
N LEU A 261 -15.64 -13.98 19.92
CA LEU A 261 -14.53 -14.32 20.82
C LEU A 261 -14.06 -13.14 21.71
N PHE A 262 -14.42 -11.90 21.38
CA PHE A 262 -14.21 -10.74 22.27
C PHE A 262 -15.35 -9.73 22.08
N ALA A 263 -16.30 -9.72 23.01
CA ALA A 263 -17.27 -8.66 23.17
C ALA A 263 -17.46 -8.47 24.68
N ASN A 264 -16.90 -7.37 25.18
CA ASN A 264 -17.15 -6.73 26.47
C ASN A 264 -16.97 -7.63 27.71
N GLN A 265 -15.76 -7.58 28.27
CA GLN A 265 -15.62 -7.72 29.72
C GLN A 265 -16.03 -6.39 30.35
N ASP A 266 -17.22 -6.46 30.96
CA ASP A 266 -17.55 -5.87 32.25
C ASP A 266 -17.70 -4.35 32.33
N THR A 267 -18.89 -3.87 31.94
CA THR A 267 -19.66 -3.03 32.87
C THR A 267 -20.54 -3.95 33.70
N GLU A 268 -20.11 -4.24 34.92
CA GLU A 268 -20.98 -4.78 35.96
C GLU A 268 -22.04 -3.72 36.31
N ASP A 269 -23.32 -4.07 36.13
CA ASP A 269 -24.36 -3.50 36.97
C ASP A 269 -25.34 -4.61 37.33
N THR A 270 -25.13 -5.17 38.52
CA THR A 270 -25.88 -6.29 39.06
C THR A 270 -27.27 -5.85 39.48
N SER A 271 -28.26 -6.42 38.80
CA SER A 271 -29.64 -6.56 39.25
C SER A 271 -29.78 -7.14 40.67
N LYS A 272 -30.66 -6.55 41.49
CA LYS A 272 -31.37 -7.30 42.54
C LYS A 272 -32.86 -7.33 42.26
N LYS A 273 -33.37 -8.55 42.15
CA LYS A 273 -34.77 -8.94 41.96
C LYS A 273 -35.21 -9.65 43.25
N ALA A 274 -36.28 -9.20 43.89
CA ALA A 274 -37.03 -9.99 44.87
C ALA A 274 -38.48 -9.48 44.82
N ARG A 275 -39.35 -10.22 44.14
CA ARG A 275 -40.30 -11.21 44.68
C ARG A 275 -41.52 -10.56 45.34
N LYS A 276 -42.62 -10.74 44.62
CA LYS A 276 -44.00 -10.50 45.01
C LYS A 276 -44.40 -11.66 45.91
N ASP A 277 -44.75 -11.39 47.16
CA ASP A 277 -45.59 -12.26 47.98
C ASP A 277 -46.77 -11.44 48.48
N ASN A 278 -47.95 -12.03 48.32
CA ASN A 278 -49.27 -11.54 48.72
C ASN A 278 -49.48 -11.89 50.20
N THR A 279 -49.89 -10.95 51.07
CA THR A 279 -50.90 -11.24 52.12
C THR A 279 -51.42 -9.96 52.80
N ASN A 280 -52.76 -9.84 52.78
CA ASN A 280 -53.72 -9.28 53.74
C ASN A 280 -53.36 -8.19 54.77
N MET A 281 -54.39 -7.32 54.91
CA MET A 281 -54.74 -6.33 55.94
C MET A 281 -54.09 -4.95 55.83
#